data_AF-A0A2A5QSU7-F1
#
_entry.id   AF-A0A2A5QSU7-F1
#
_cell.length_a   1.000
_cell.length_b   1.000
_cell.length_c   1.000
_cell.angle_alpha   90.00
_cell.angle_beta   90.00
_cell.angle_gamma   90.00
#
_symmetry.space_group_name_H-M   'P 1'
#
loop_
_entity.id
_entity.type
_entity.pdbx_description
1 polymer ?
#
loop_
_entity_poly.entity_id
_entity_poly.type
_entity_poly.pdbx_seq_one_letter_code
_entity_poly.pdbx_strand_id
1 'polypeptide(L)'
;MFEQFSLVLSALYVVQGLLGLAEQRIYPTERRAREPLVSRLHLVSSIAFTVGGIASASWLHWNGLPTTWYPTILACGMLVSILVQGRMYRAMGVSHSPVIDRVSARLH
;
A
#
# COMPACT_ATOMS: atom_id res chain seq x y z
N MET A 1 18.08 9.28 13.61
CA MET A 1 17.46 9.72 12.33
C MET A 1 17.00 8.54 11.47
N PHE A 2 17.85 7.56 11.14
CA PHE A 2 17.47 6.42 10.30
C PHE A 2 16.34 5.54 10.88
N GLU A 3 16.29 5.35 12.20
CA GLU A 3 15.19 4.63 12.88
C GLU A 3 13.85 5.34 12.71
N GLN A 4 13.79 6.64 12.99
CA GLN A 4 12.57 7.43 12.83
C GLN A 4 12.08 7.43 11.37
N PHE A 5 13.00 7.57 10.41
CA PHE A 5 12.66 7.48 9.00
C PHE A 5 12.12 6.09 8.61
N SER A 6 12.70 5.02 9.15
CA SER A 6 12.24 3.64 8.93
C SER A 6 10.89 3.35 9.59
N LEU A 7 10.61 3.93 10.75
CA LEU A 7 9.30 3.88 11.41
C LEU A 7 8.23 4.60 10.57
N VAL A 8 8.55 5.79 10.05
CA VAL A 8 7.66 6.52 9.14
C VAL A 8 7.39 5.70 7.87
N LEU A 9 8.41 5.11 7.25
CA LEU A 9 8.24 4.22 6.10
C LEU A 9 7.38 2.99 6.43
N SER A 10 7.58 2.39 7.59
CA SER A 10 6.77 1.25 8.04
C SER A 10 5.30 1.65 8.23
N ALA A 11 5.04 2.83 8.79
CA ALA A 11 3.68 3.36 8.90
C ALA A 11 3.06 3.63 7.52
N LEU A 12 3.83 4.16 6.56
CA LEU A 12 3.37 4.39 5.19
C LEU A 12 2.98 3.08 4.49
N TYR A 13 3.73 1.99 4.72
CA TYR A 13 3.37 0.65 4.24
C TYR A 13 2.01 0.20 4.76
N VAL A 14 1.75 0.41 6.06
CA VAL A 14 0.46 0.09 6.68
C VAL A 14 -0.66 0.93 6.06
N VAL A 15 -0.47 2.24 5.95
CA VAL A 15 -1.47 3.14 5.35
C VAL A 15 -1.75 2.76 3.90
N GLN A 16 -0.73 2.47 3.10
CA GLN A 16 -0.91 2.07 1.70
C GLN A 16 -1.63 0.71 1.58
N GLY A 17 -1.28 -0.26 2.42
CA GLY A 17 -1.96 -1.55 2.47
C GLY A 17 -3.43 -1.42 2.86
N LEU A 18 -3.75 -0.62 3.88
CA LEU A 18 -5.13 -0.34 4.30
C LEU A 18 -5.93 0.41 3.22
N LEU A 19 -5.30 1.38 2.55
CA LEU A 19 -5.93 2.12 1.45
C LEU A 19 -6.32 1.16 0.32
N GLY A 20 -5.43 0.25 -0.07
CA GLY A 20 -5.72 -0.75 -1.08
C GLY A 20 -6.83 -1.73 -0.67
N LEU A 21 -6.89 -2.15 0.60
CA LEU A 21 -8.01 -2.94 1.12
C LEU A 21 -9.33 -2.17 1.07
N ALA A 22 -9.31 -0.87 1.39
CA ALA A 22 -10.49 -0.01 1.33
C ALA A 22 -10.97 0.19 -0.12
N GLU A 23 -10.06 0.44 -1.06
CA GLU A 23 -10.36 0.53 -2.49
C GLU A 23 -11.05 -0.73 -2.99
N GLN A 24 -10.52 -1.91 -2.62
CA GLN A 24 -11.17 -3.15 -2.98
C GLN A 24 -12.61 -3.21 -2.48
N ARG A 25 -12.86 -2.92 -1.20
CA ARG A 25 -14.22 -2.91 -0.62
C ARG A 25 -15.18 -1.97 -1.38
N ILE A 26 -14.66 -0.91 -1.98
CA ILE A 26 -15.43 0.10 -2.71
C ILE A 26 -15.72 -0.31 -4.15
N TYR A 27 -14.84 -1.08 -4.81
CA TYR A 27 -15.07 -1.54 -6.17
C TYR A 27 -16.30 -2.46 -6.26
N PRO A 28 -17.31 -2.12 -7.09
CA PRO A 28 -18.49 -2.96 -7.28
C PRO A 28 -18.11 -4.32 -7.86
N THR A 29 -18.80 -5.37 -7.43
CA THR A 29 -18.57 -6.78 -7.80
C THR A 29 -18.48 -6.97 -9.31
N GLU A 30 -19.23 -6.17 -10.08
CA GLU A 30 -19.25 -6.15 -11.55
C GLU A 30 -17.93 -5.69 -12.19
N ARG A 31 -17.21 -4.72 -11.58
CA ARG A 31 -15.86 -4.33 -12.04
C ARG A 31 -14.79 -5.36 -11.66
N ARG A 32 -14.93 -6.03 -10.51
CA ARG A 32 -14.02 -7.11 -10.11
C ARG A 32 -14.12 -8.34 -11.01
N ALA A 33 -15.29 -8.61 -11.56
CA ALA A 33 -15.52 -9.73 -12.48
C ALA A 33 -14.85 -9.53 -13.84
N ARG A 34 -14.59 -8.28 -14.26
CA ARG A 34 -13.95 -7.95 -15.53
C ARG A 34 -12.47 -8.31 -15.56
N GLU A 35 -11.75 -8.14 -14.44
CA GLU A 35 -10.32 -8.46 -14.31
C GLU A 35 -9.99 -9.10 -12.95
N PRO A 36 -10.33 -10.39 -12.75
CA PRO A 36 -10.21 -11.06 -11.45
C PRO A 36 -8.75 -11.23 -10.99
N LEU A 37 -7.81 -11.37 -11.92
CA LEU A 37 -6.38 -11.48 -11.62
C LEU A 37 -5.82 -10.19 -11.04
N VAL A 38 -6.19 -9.05 -11.63
CA VAL A 38 -5.73 -7.73 -11.20
C VAL A 38 -6.30 -7.39 -9.82
N SER A 39 -7.58 -7.70 -9.60
CA SER A 39 -8.19 -7.58 -8.27
C SER A 39 -7.50 -8.47 -7.24
N ARG A 40 -7.19 -9.74 -7.55
CA ARG A 40 -6.49 -10.62 -6.59
C ARG A 40 -5.07 -10.14 -6.29
N LEU A 41 -4.32 -9.70 -7.31
CA LEU A 41 -2.97 -9.16 -7.13
C LEU A 41 -2.99 -7.90 -6.25
N HIS A 42 -4.01 -7.04 -6.41
CA HIS A 42 -4.23 -5.90 -5.53
C HIS A 42 -4.47 -6.33 -4.08
N LEU A 43 -5.34 -7.32 -3.84
CA LEU A 43 -5.65 -7.78 -2.49
C LEU A 43 -4.39 -8.30 -1.81
N VAL A 44 -3.67 -9.19 -2.51
CA VAL A 44 -2.48 -9.85 -1.99
C VAL A 44 -1.39 -8.82 -1.71
N SER A 45 -1.16 -7.86 -2.62
CA SER A 45 -0.18 -6.81 -2.38
C SER A 45 -0.57 -5.93 -1.19
N SER A 46 -1.83 -5.51 -1.09
CA SER A 46 -2.33 -4.70 0.02
C SER A 46 -2.20 -5.40 1.38
N ILE A 47 -2.47 -6.71 1.44
CA ILE A 47 -2.24 -7.51 2.65
C ILE A 47 -0.74 -7.59 2.95
N ALA A 48 0.09 -7.89 1.94
CA ALA A 48 1.54 -7.99 2.12
C ALA A 48 2.16 -6.67 2.62
N PHE A 49 1.72 -5.51 2.10
CA PHE A 49 2.18 -4.20 2.56
C PHE A 49 1.72 -3.90 3.99
N THR A 50 0.47 -4.23 4.33
CA THR A 50 -0.05 -4.05 5.70
C THR A 50 0.75 -4.90 6.69
N VAL A 51 0.86 -6.20 6.43
CA VAL A 51 1.57 -7.15 7.31
C VAL A 51 3.06 -6.80 7.38
N GLY A 52 3.68 -6.48 6.25
CA GLY A 52 5.08 -6.08 6.18
C GLY A 52 5.36 -4.79 6.96
N GLY A 53 4.48 -3.79 6.86
CA GLY A 53 4.58 -2.54 7.62
C GLY A 53 4.42 -2.76 9.14
N ILE A 54 3.44 -3.57 9.56
CA ILE A 54 3.25 -3.92 10.98
C ILE A 54 4.46 -4.68 11.51
N ALA A 55 4.90 -5.74 10.80
CA ALA A 55 6.05 -6.55 11.21
C ALA A 55 7.33 -5.71 11.28
N SER A 56 7.54 -4.80 10.33
CA SER A 56 8.68 -3.88 10.31
C SER A 56 8.64 -2.89 11.48
N ALA A 57 7.47 -2.30 11.76
CA ALA A 57 7.29 -1.38 12.88
C ALA A 57 7.47 -2.08 14.23
N SER A 58 6.88 -3.27 14.40
CA SER A 58 7.07 -4.10 15.59
C SER A 58 8.53 -4.47 15.77
N TRP A 59 9.21 -4.91 14.71
CA TRP A 59 10.64 -5.27 14.79
C TRP A 59 11.48 -4.08 15.24
N LEU A 60 11.30 -2.91 14.61
CA LEU A 60 12.04 -1.71 14.98
C LEU A 60 11.79 -1.28 16.42
N HIS A 61 10.56 -1.42 16.90
CA HIS A 61 10.21 -1.06 18.26
C HIS A 61 10.93 -1.93 19.30
N TRP A 62 11.05 -3.24 19.05
CA TRP A 62 11.63 -4.19 20.00
C TRP A 62 13.15 -4.41 19.84
N ASN A 63 13.67 -4.35 18.61
CA ASN A 63 15.04 -4.76 18.28
C ASN A 63 15.88 -3.63 17.64
N GLY A 64 15.28 -2.47 17.32
CA GLY A 64 15.95 -1.39 16.59
C GLY A 64 16.18 -1.71 15.10
N LEU A 65 17.13 -1.02 14.47
CA LEU A 65 17.46 -1.23 13.06
C LEU A 65 18.15 -2.59 12.84
N PRO A 66 17.60 -3.47 11.98
CA PRO A 66 18.26 -4.74 11.65
C PRO A 66 19.53 -4.53 10.81
N THR A 67 19.62 -3.44 10.05
CA THR A 67 20.79 -3.06 9.26
C THR A 67 20.75 -1.56 8.92
N THR A 68 21.90 -0.96 8.66
CA THR A 68 22.01 0.45 8.22
C THR A 68 21.34 0.70 6.87
N TRP A 69 21.22 -0.33 6.03
CA TRP A 69 20.56 -0.27 4.71
C TRP A 69 19.03 -0.45 4.77
N TYR A 70 18.49 -0.72 5.96
CA TYR A 70 17.07 -1.03 6.12
C TYR A 70 16.11 0.06 5.63
N PRO A 71 16.36 1.37 5.87
CA PRO A 71 15.50 2.42 5.32
C PRO A 71 15.54 2.46 3.79
N THR A 72 16.69 2.16 3.17
CA THR A 72 16.82 2.07 1.71
C THR A 72 16.02 0.90 1.15
N ILE A 73 16.05 -0.25 1.82
CA ILE A 73 15.25 -1.44 1.45
C ILE A 73 13.76 -1.12 1.51
N LEU A 74 13.30 -0.49 2.60
CA LEU A 74 11.91 -0.04 2.74
C LEU A 74 11.51 0.95 1.65
N ALA A 75 12.37 1.92 1.34
CA ALA A 75 12.13 2.90 0.27
C ALA A 75 12.03 2.23 -1.12
N CYS A 76 12.91 1.27 -1.42
CA CYS A 76 12.85 0.49 -2.66
C CYS A 76 11.56 -0.31 -2.76
N GLY A 77 11.14 -1.00 -1.68
CA GLY A 77 9.87 -1.73 -1.70
C GLY A 77 8.65 -0.79 -1.85
N MET A 78 8.71 0.42 -1.29
CA MET A 78 7.65 1.44 -1.45
C MET A 78 7.57 1.89 -2.90
N LEU A 79 8.71 2.14 -3.54
CA LEU A 79 8.78 2.51 -4.94
C LEU A 79 8.18 1.42 -5.83
N VAL A 80 8.52 0.15 -5.58
CA VAL A 80 7.94 -1.00 -6.29
C VAL A 80 6.43 -1.03 -6.10
N SER A 81 5.94 -0.81 -4.87
CA SER A 81 4.50 -0.71 -4.57
C SER A 81 3.80 0.33 -5.45
N ILE A 82 4.35 1.55 -5.49
CA ILE A 82 3.81 2.69 -6.26
C ILE A 82 3.79 2.35 -7.75
N LEU A 83 4.85 1.73 -8.28
CA LEU A 83 4.91 1.33 -9.68
C LEU A 83 3.88 0.25 -10.03
N VAL A 84 3.72 -0.75 -9.15
CA VAL A 84 2.71 -1.80 -9.32
C VAL A 84 1.31 -1.19 -9.27
N GLN A 85 1.04 -0.30 -8.31
CA GLN A 85 -0.26 0.36 -8.17
C GLN A 85 -0.57 1.26 -9.38
N GLY A 86 0.42 1.99 -9.90
CA GLY A 86 0.26 2.80 -11.11
C GLY A 86 0.02 1.95 -12.37
N ARG A 87 0.69 0.80 -12.53
CA ARG A 87 0.42 -0.15 -13.61
C ARG A 87 -0.99 -0.72 -13.50
N MET A 88 -1.42 -1.02 -12.28
CA MET A 88 -2.73 -1.57 -12.00
C MET A 88 -3.86 -0.60 -12.32
N TYR A 89 -3.72 0.68 -11.97
CA TYR A 89 -4.66 1.73 -12.34
C TYR A 89 -4.77 1.91 -13.85
N ARG A 90 -3.63 1.89 -14.56
CA ARG A 90 -3.63 1.91 -16.03
C ARG A 90 -4.34 0.70 -16.64
N ALA A 91 -4.12 -0.50 -16.10
CA ALA A 91 -4.79 -1.72 -16.57
C ALA A 91 -6.31 -1.64 -16.35
N MET A 92 -6.75 -1.16 -15.19
CA MET A 92 -8.16 -0.99 -14.87
C MET A 92 -8.84 0.20 -15.57
N GLY A 93 -8.09 1.00 -16.35
CA GLY A 93 -8.61 2.20 -17.03
C GLY A 93 -9.06 3.30 -16.07
N VAL A 94 -8.52 3.31 -14.85
CA VAL A 94 -8.86 4.29 -13.80
C VAL A 94 -7.68 5.25 -13.64
N SER A 95 -7.94 6.55 -13.73
CA SER A 95 -6.88 7.57 -13.62
C SER A 95 -6.59 8.02 -12.18
N HIS A 96 -7.47 7.75 -11.22
CA HIS A 96 -7.33 8.17 -9.81
C HIS A 96 -7.93 7.13 -8.85
N SER A 97 -7.44 7.08 -7.61
CA SER A 97 -8.02 6.21 -6.57
C SER A 97 -9.47 6.62 -6.24
N PRO A 98 -10.45 5.70 -6.28
CA PRO A 98 -11.84 6.00 -5.93
C PRO A 98 -12.03 6.34 -4.43
N VAL A 99 -11.05 6.01 -3.57
CA VAL A 99 -11.06 6.48 -2.17
C VAL A 99 -10.81 7.98 -2.12
N ILE A 100 -9.88 8.50 -2.93
CA ILE A 100 -9.59 9.94 -2.99
C ILE A 100 -10.82 10.69 -3.49
N ASP A 101 -11.52 10.16 -4.50
CA ASP A 101 -12.77 10.75 -4.99
C ASP A 101 -13.89 10.76 -3.92
N ARG A 102 -14.00 9.70 -3.12
CA ARG A 102 -14.99 9.68 -2.01
C ARG A 102 -14.64 10.60 -0.86
N VAL A 103 -13.35 10.78 -0.57
CA VAL A 103 -12.89 11.69 0.48
C VAL A 103 -13.05 13.14 0.03
N SER A 104 -12.70 13.46 -1.22
CA SER A 104 -12.91 14.80 -1.78
C SER A 104 -14.39 15.17 -1.81
N ALA A 105 -15.26 14.23 -2.20
CA ALA A 105 -16.72 14.43 -2.22
C ALA A 105 -17.35 14.60 -0.82
N ARG A 106 -16.65 14.24 0.25
CA ARG A 106 -17.10 14.45 1.65
C ARG A 106 -16.52 15.71 2.29
N LEU A 107 -15.49 16.29 1.69
CA LEU A 107 -14.84 17.53 2.16
C LEU A 107 -15.43 18.78 1.50
N HIS A 108 -16.16 18.61 0.40
CA HIS A 108 -17.05 19.61 -0.21
C HIS A 108 -18.45 19.53 0.40
#